data_AF-A0AA96Q8D4-F1
#
_entry.id   AF-A0AA96Q8D4-F1
#
_cell.length_a   1.000
_cell.length_b   1.000
_cell.length_c   1.000
_cell.angle_alpha   90.00
_cell.angle_beta   90.00
_cell.angle_gamma   90.00
#
_symmetry.space_group_name_H-M   'P 1'
#
loop_
_entity.id
_entity.type
_entity.pdbx_description
1 polymer ?
#
loop_
_entity_poly.entity_id
_entity_poly.type
_entity_poly.pdbx_seq_one_letter_code
_entity_poly.pdbx_strand_id
1 'polypeptide(L)' 'MTAKDLRDRIESLCTHVLFEYNEKECGVDPFNAKHFDVWCGDDFMEAHSIDEVMKTPFFDGKALEDIVDLLENVEGM' A
#
# COMPACT_ATOMS: atom_id res chain seq x y z
N MET A 1 -9.05 -1.69 9.73
CA MET A 1 -7.68 -1.38 10.22
C MET A 1 -7.48 0.13 10.17
N THR A 2 -6.55 0.70 10.93
CA THR A 2 -6.24 2.13 10.78
C THR A 2 -5.10 2.35 9.77
N ALA A 3 -5.00 3.56 9.21
CA ALA A 3 -3.88 3.91 8.35
C ALA A 3 -2.52 3.78 9.05
N LYS A 4 -2.50 3.99 10.38
CA LYS A 4 -1.31 3.74 11.19
C LYS A 4 -0.95 2.26 11.22
N ASP A 5 -1.90 1.36 11.45
CA ASP A 5 -1.63 -0.08 11.52
C ASP A 5 -1.06 -0.59 10.18
N LEU A 6 -1.66 -0.14 9.06
CA LEU A 6 -1.18 -0.49 7.72
C LEU A 6 0.22 0.08 7.45
N ARG A 7 0.47 1.33 7.83
CA ARG A 7 1.79 1.96 7.74
C ARG A 7 2.84 1.18 8.53
N ASP A 8 2.57 0.90 9.81
CA ASP A 8 3.49 0.17 10.70
C ASP A 8 3.80 -1.23 10.14
N ARG A 9 2.80 -1.86 9.49
CA ARG A 9 2.97 -3.14 8.80
C ARG A 9 3.92 -3.04 7.60
N ILE A 10 3.73 -2.06 6.72
CA ILE A 10 4.60 -1.85 5.56
C ILE A 10 6.03 -1.51 6.02
N GLU A 11 6.18 -0.64 7.03
CA GLU A 11 7.47 -0.25 7.61
C GLU A 11 8.20 -1.41 8.32
N SER A 12 7.51 -2.49 8.68
CA SER A 12 8.14 -3.66 9.28
C SER A 12 9.08 -4.41 8.31
N LEU A 13 8.96 -4.17 6.99
CA LEU A 13 9.75 -4.80 5.93
C LEU A 13 9.77 -6.35 5.99
N CYS A 14 8.78 -6.98 6.62
CA CYS A 14 8.76 -8.43 6.84
C CYS A 14 8.24 -9.23 5.63
N THR A 15 7.26 -8.69 4.92
CA THR A 15 6.58 -9.35 3.78
C THR A 15 5.85 -8.31 2.93
N HIS A 16 5.42 -8.70 1.72
CA HIS A 16 4.43 -7.95 0.95
C HIS A 16 3.15 -7.73 1.74
N VAL A 17 2.46 -6.64 1.40
CA VAL A 17 1.12 -6.32 1.90
C VAL A 17 0.19 -6.35 0.69
N LEU A 18 -0.68 -7.36 0.65
CA LEU A 18 -1.63 -7.58 -0.45
C LEU A 18 -3.04 -7.21 0.03
N PHE A 19 -3.81 -6.59 -0.85
CA PHE A 19 -5.18 -6.17 -0.58
C PHE A 19 -5.95 -5.96 -1.89
N GLU A 20 -7.27 -5.84 -1.79
CA GLU A 20 -8.13 -5.47 -2.91
C GLU A 20 -8.66 -4.04 -2.73
N TYR A 21 -8.76 -3.30 -3.83
CA TYR A 21 -9.38 -1.98 -3.88
C TYR A 21 -10.11 -1.79 -5.22
N ASN A 22 -11.39 -1.44 -5.18
CA ASN A 22 -12.24 -1.28 -6.37
C ASN A 22 -12.16 -2.50 -7.32
N GLU A 23 -12.30 -3.71 -6.79
CA GLU A 23 -12.24 -4.98 -7.54
C GLU A 23 -10.89 -5.26 -8.23
N LYS A 24 -9.84 -4.49 -7.91
CA LYS A 24 -8.47 -4.70 -8.37
C LYS A 24 -7.64 -5.31 -7.25
N GLU A 25 -6.82 -6.30 -7.59
CA GLU A 25 -5.72 -6.75 -6.73
C GLU A 25 -4.66 -5.65 -6.67
N CYS A 26 -4.21 -5.33 -5.47
CA CYS A 26 -3.25 -4.27 -5.22
C CYS A 26 -2.26 -4.70 -4.13
N GLY A 27 -1.13 -4.02 -4.06
CA GLY A 27 -0.12 -4.37 -3.08
C GLY A 27 0.99 -3.36 -2.90
N VAL A 28 1.71 -3.56 -1.81
CA VAL A 28 2.96 -2.88 -1.49
C VAL A 28 4.01 -3.94 -1.16
N ASP A 29 5.10 -3.94 -1.92
CA ASP A 29 6.24 -4.82 -1.73
C ASP A 29 7.42 -4.01 -1.15
N PRO A 30 7.63 -4.05 0.18
CA PRO A 30 8.72 -3.33 0.83
C PRO A 30 10.05 -4.07 0.71
N PHE A 31 11.02 -3.51 -0.01
CA PHE A 31 12.38 -4.08 -0.12
C PHE A 31 13.32 -3.54 0.95
N ASN A 32 13.28 -2.22 1.17
CA ASN A 32 14.02 -1.54 2.23
C ASN A 32 13.36 -0.19 2.52
N ALA A 33 13.88 0.54 3.53
CA ALA A 33 13.33 1.82 3.95
C ALA A 33 13.29 2.94 2.87
N LYS A 34 13.90 2.72 1.71
CA LYS A 34 13.97 3.65 0.58
C LYS A 34 13.53 3.05 -0.76
N HIS A 35 12.95 1.85 -0.76
CA HIS A 35 12.48 1.20 -1.97
C HIS A 35 11.27 0.31 -1.64
N PHE A 36 10.13 0.75 -2.19
CA PHE A 36 8.85 0.07 -2.13
C PHE A 36 8.29 0.02 -3.55
N ASP A 37 7.84 -1.14 -3.97
CA ASP A 37 7.04 -1.25 -5.18
C ASP A 37 5.56 -1.18 -4.77
N VAL A 38 4.79 -0.31 -5.43
CA VAL A 38 3.35 -0.13 -5.20
C VAL A 38 2.61 -0.40 -6.49
N TRP A 39 1.60 -1.25 -6.44
CA TRP A 39 0.85 -1.66 -7.63
C TRP A 39 -0.64 -1.82 -7.33
N CYS A 40 -1.47 -1.66 -8.35
CA CYS A 40 -2.91 -1.85 -8.27
C CYS A 40 -3.49 -2.13 -9.66
N GLY A 41 -3.90 -3.38 -9.91
CA GLY A 41 -4.16 -3.86 -11.26
C GLY A 41 -2.90 -3.78 -12.13
N ASP A 42 -3.01 -3.13 -13.30
CA ASP A 42 -1.89 -2.94 -14.23
C ASP A 42 -1.02 -1.71 -13.91
N ASP A 43 -1.45 -0.87 -12.96
CA ASP A 43 -0.72 0.34 -12.57
C ASP A 43 0.41 0.00 -11.60
N PHE A 44 1.54 0.70 -11.75
CA PHE A 44 2.75 0.49 -10.96
C PHE A 44 3.46 1.82 -10.68
N MET A 45 4.02 1.96 -9.48
CA MET A 45 4.98 3.00 -9.15
C MET A 45 6.04 2.48 -8.17
N GLU A 46 7.23 3.08 -8.25
CA GLU A 46 8.27 2.93 -7.22
C GLU A 46 8.18 4.11 -6.24
N ALA A 47 8.19 3.81 -4.94
CA ALA A 47 8.24 4.80 -3.88
C ALA A 47 9.54 4.69 -3.07
N HIS A 48 10.07 5.85 -2.66
CA HIS A 48 11.36 5.96 -1.98
C HIS A 48 11.25 6.27 -0.50
N SER A 49 10.04 6.26 0.04
CA SER A 49 9.76 6.36 1.47
C SER A 49 8.36 5.84 1.78
N ILE A 50 8.13 5.47 3.03
CA ILE A 50 6.77 5.15 3.50
C ILE A 50 5.80 6.32 3.34
N ASP A 51 6.26 7.57 3.47
CA ASP A 51 5.41 8.74 3.26
C ASP A 51 4.93 8.80 1.80
N GLU A 52 5.79 8.49 0.83
CA GLU A 52 5.39 8.40 -0.58
C GLU A 52 4.40 7.26 -0.82
N VAL A 53 4.60 6.08 -0.21
CA VAL A 53 3.62 4.97 -0.28
C VAL A 53 2.25 5.41 0.26
N MET A 54 2.22 6.06 1.42
CA MET A 54 0.97 6.39 2.10
C MET A 54 0.23 7.57 1.46
N LYS A 55 0.94 8.56 0.93
CA LYS A 55 0.39 9.88 0.55
C LYS A 55 0.32 10.15 -0.96
N THR A 56 1.01 9.38 -1.79
CA THR A 56 0.95 9.59 -3.25
C THR A 56 -0.43 9.19 -3.77
N PRO A 57 -1.10 10.04 -4.58
CA PRO A 57 -2.44 9.77 -5.09
C PRO A 57 -2.41 8.74 -6.23
N PHE A 58 -2.09 7.49 -5.90
CA PHE A 58 -1.88 6.39 -6.84
C PHE A 58 -3.16 5.57 -7.10
N PHE A 59 -4.00 5.38 -6.09
CA PHE A 59 -5.16 4.49 -6.14
C PHE A 59 -6.39 5.23 -6.68
N ASP A 60 -6.63 5.17 -7.99
CA ASP A 60 -7.68 5.94 -8.68
C ASP A 60 -7.64 7.45 -8.32
N GLY A 61 -6.43 8.00 -8.17
CA GLY A 61 -6.18 9.39 -7.80
C GLY A 61 -6.33 9.69 -6.29
N LYS A 62 -6.42 8.67 -5.44
CA LYS A 62 -6.44 8.76 -3.98
C LYS A 62 -5.15 8.22 -3.37
N ALA A 63 -4.80 8.77 -2.20
CA ALA A 63 -3.68 8.26 -1.42
C ALA A 63 -4.08 6.98 -0.68
N LEU A 64 -3.11 6.11 -0.37
CA LEU A 64 -3.40 4.88 0.39
C LEU A 64 -4.02 5.19 1.75
N GLU A 65 -3.52 6.22 2.44
CA GLU A 65 -4.04 6.65 3.74
C GLU A 65 -5.50 7.11 3.71
N ASP A 66 -5.98 7.59 2.56
CA ASP A 66 -7.37 8.05 2.37
C ASP A 66 -8.34 6.89 2.12
N ILE A 67 -7.85 5.71 1.71
CA ILE A 67 -8.68 4.58 1.27
C ILE A 67 -8.60 3.37 2.18
N VAL A 68 -7.87 3.44 3.31
CA VAL A 68 -7.61 2.30 4.20
C VAL A 68 -8.89 1.61 4.69
N ASP A 69 -9.94 2.38 4.96
CA ASP A 69 -11.24 1.86 5.41
C ASP A 69 -12.06 1.20 4.29
N LEU A 70 -11.60 1.31 3.04
CA LEU A 70 -12.24 0.76 1.84
C LEU A 70 -11.50 -0.46 1.28
N LEU A 71 -10.36 -0.84 1.87
CA LEU A 71 -9.59 -1.99 1.43
C LEU A 71 -10.29 -3.29 1.82
N GLU A 72 -10.28 -4.25 0.91
CA GLU A 72 -10.85 -5.58 1.09
C GLU A 72 -9.74 -6.64 1.08
N ASN A 73 -10.01 -7.83 1.63
CA ASN A 73 -9.12 -9.01 1.59
C ASN A 73 -7.65 -8.74 1.96
N VAL A 74 -7.40 -7.84 2.91
CA VAL A 74 -6.04 -7.47 3.30
C VAL A 74 -5.34 -8.66 3.97
N GLU A 75 -4.28 -9.16 3.34
CA GLU A 75 -3.59 -10.36 3.82
C GLU A 75 -2.84 -10.13 5.13
N GLY A 76 -2.95 -11.09 6.04
CA GLY A 76 -2.23 -11.08 7.32
C GLY A 76 -2.76 -10.07 8.33
N MET A 77 -4.00 -9.60 8.16
CA MET A 77 -4.71 -8.67 9.05
C MET A 77 -6.09 -9.18 9.47
#